data_AF-A0A0C9RHZ8-F1
#
_entry.id   AF-A0A0C9RHZ8-F1
#
_cell.length_a   1.000
_cell.length_b   1.000
_cell.length_c   1.000
_cell.angle_alpha   90.00
_cell.angle_beta   90.00
_cell.angle_gamma   90.00
#
_symmetry.space_group_name_H-M   'P 1'
#
loop_
_entity.id
_entity.type
_entity.pdbx_description
1 polymer ?
#
loop_
_entity_poly.entity_id
_entity_poly.type
_entity_poly.pdbx_seq_one_letter_code
_entity_poly.pdbx_strand_id
1 'polypeptide(L)'
;MEDGGEENPNEWPAVSKVVHDCQIYYQNKFPITTTLAWLAYGLRGKELANREFTFINAWGKWYRFQFIKHPSDLMNALKILSPIKIDLGPVYKIPRTRTDTRKTAAANFRNRDEKRAVKHELVFDIDIDVYDDVRSCCQGPQICQECWKFMAIACEIMERTLREDLQLKHILWTFSGRRGIHAWVCDESVRSSSSNQRLKILNAIQKVKSPKDWFNVNFSTDLPHPIKRALNIIKPHFVDIVEKQGLLTTHIDIFMKLLPGAIRTAVEIIFKSCTTPLQKWKVFVAFIQYLNTKAKEKCFLVEMFMLYTCYPKIDGGVSMQINHLLGAPFSVHAKTEKIGIAFDPKKVWHFDLAKVPTVHSLTVQLSDRTPEDNMMVLFYQNAIEVFELFVKEMVVARKRQKAEKIEDQENSTVNSERTQALSITNKTRGSLCLVGRPSTRTPPEEDVRTPGVPKNSAEHAVLELRALRMKFIPKLTTMFPPSKIHPKYRSVNCIKTPTTTPSMIPSIKYSVISEAPPVASPSSSKLATEKIIRLREISRKASLISQVPPVATPSATKLITKKITPPEKISHKT
;
A
#
# COMPACT_ATOMS: atom_id res chain seq x y z
N MET A 1 -32.42 8.07 17.98
CA MET A 1 -32.92 6.85 18.62
C MET A 1 -31.85 5.81 18.33
N GLU A 2 -30.72 5.92 19.00
CA GLU A 2 -30.42 5.53 20.41
C GLU A 2 -29.69 4.19 20.37
N ASP A 3 -28.37 4.31 20.46
CA ASP A 3 -27.48 3.42 21.22
C ASP A 3 -26.14 4.17 21.31
N GLY A 4 -26.17 5.26 22.09
CA GLY A 4 -24.97 5.92 22.57
C GLY A 4 -24.61 5.27 23.88
N GLY A 5 -23.60 4.39 23.88
CA GLY A 5 -22.97 3.99 25.13
C GLY A 5 -22.47 5.24 25.84
N GLU A 6 -22.93 5.46 27.07
CA GLU A 6 -22.39 6.47 27.96
C GLU A 6 -20.93 6.11 28.27
N GLU A 7 -20.00 6.70 27.52
CA GLU A 7 -18.57 6.69 27.87
C GLU A 7 -18.35 7.63 29.06
N ASN A 8 -17.72 7.10 30.11
CA ASN A 8 -17.48 7.77 31.38
C ASN A 8 -16.63 9.05 31.18
N PRO A 9 -17.13 10.25 31.53
CA PRO A 9 -16.43 11.53 31.29
C PRO A 9 -15.10 11.70 32.06
N ASN A 10 -14.80 10.82 33.03
CA ASN A 10 -13.65 10.94 33.92
C ASN A 10 -12.34 10.33 33.38
N GLU A 11 -12.30 9.78 32.15
CA GLU A 11 -11.09 9.20 31.56
C GLU A 11 -10.32 10.15 30.61
N TRP A 12 -10.79 11.39 30.40
CA TRP A 12 -10.03 12.37 29.63
C TRP A 12 -9.01 13.10 30.52
N PRO A 13 -7.71 13.19 30.14
CA PRO A 13 -6.83 14.18 30.75
C PRO A 13 -7.52 15.53 30.65
N ALA A 14 -7.46 16.33 31.73
CA ALA A 14 -8.29 17.54 31.87
C ALA A 14 -8.31 18.33 30.55
N VAL A 15 -9.45 18.29 29.84
CA VAL A 15 -9.61 18.76 28.44
C VAL A 15 -8.98 20.14 28.23
N SER A 16 -9.01 20.97 29.28
CA SER A 16 -8.33 22.27 29.38
C SER A 16 -6.82 22.22 29.03
N LYS A 17 -6.06 21.27 29.57
CA LYS A 17 -4.60 21.15 29.37
C LYS A 17 -4.25 20.84 27.92
N VAL A 18 -4.90 19.84 27.32
CA VAL A 18 -4.65 19.46 25.91
C VAL A 18 -5.03 20.59 24.96
N VAL A 19 -6.13 21.29 25.24
CA VAL A 19 -6.54 22.47 24.46
C VAL A 19 -5.47 23.56 24.57
N HIS A 20 -4.95 23.83 25.77
CA HIS A 20 -3.88 24.80 25.98
C HIS A 20 -2.58 24.43 25.25
N ASP A 21 -2.15 23.17 25.34
CA ASP A 21 -0.99 22.66 24.61
C ASP A 21 -1.22 22.78 23.09
N CYS A 22 -2.40 22.42 22.57
CA CYS A 22 -2.76 22.63 21.17
C CYS A 22 -2.66 24.11 20.74
N GLN A 23 -3.13 25.04 21.58
CA GLN A 23 -3.04 26.48 21.29
C GLN A 23 -1.58 26.92 21.11
N ILE A 24 -0.70 26.55 22.04
CA ILE A 24 0.73 26.88 21.97
C ILE A 24 1.36 26.22 20.75
N TYR A 25 1.06 24.94 20.50
CA TYR A 25 1.61 24.17 19.40
C TYR A 25 1.26 24.78 18.04
N TYR A 26 -0.01 25.08 17.77
CA TYR A 26 -0.42 25.62 16.47
C TYR A 26 0.02 27.07 16.25
N GLN A 27 0.23 27.84 17.32
CA GLN A 27 0.76 29.20 17.21
C GLN A 27 2.26 29.22 16.87
N ASN A 28 3.03 28.26 17.40
CA ASN A 28 4.49 28.37 17.46
C ASN A 28 5.26 27.26 16.74
N LYS A 29 4.66 26.09 16.52
CA LYS A 29 5.38 24.87 16.10
C LYS A 29 4.83 24.23 14.84
N PHE A 30 3.50 24.25 14.63
CA PHE A 30 2.89 23.66 13.45
C PHE A 30 3.41 24.31 12.15
N PRO A 31 3.85 23.54 11.14
CA PRO A 31 4.48 24.07 9.92
C PRO A 31 3.45 24.64 8.94
N ILE A 32 2.80 25.75 9.30
CA ILE A 32 1.74 26.39 8.49
C ILE A 32 2.23 26.66 7.06
N THR A 33 3.37 27.34 6.90
CA THR A 33 3.88 27.74 5.58
C THR A 33 4.17 26.53 4.69
N THR A 34 4.87 25.53 5.22
CA THR A 34 5.22 24.30 4.49
C THR A 34 3.98 23.48 4.15
N THR A 35 3.03 23.38 5.07
CA THR A 35 1.74 22.70 4.85
C THR A 35 0.93 23.36 3.74
N LEU A 36 0.83 24.69 3.75
CA LEU A 36 0.10 25.40 2.70
C LEU A 36 0.83 25.33 1.37
N ALA A 37 2.17 25.39 1.34
CA ALA A 37 2.96 25.22 0.13
C ALA A 37 2.78 23.81 -0.49
N TRP A 38 2.73 22.77 0.35
CA TRP A 38 2.41 21.41 -0.06
C TRP A 38 1.03 21.33 -0.72
N LEU A 39 -0.01 21.77 -0.01
CA LEU A 39 -1.40 21.65 -0.46
C LEU A 39 -1.74 22.56 -1.65
N ALA A 40 -0.98 23.64 -1.81
CA ALA A 40 -1.02 24.54 -2.95
C ALA A 40 -0.21 24.04 -4.15
N TYR A 41 0.60 22.98 -4.00
CA TYR A 41 1.46 22.44 -5.06
C TYR A 41 2.41 23.49 -5.68
N GLY A 42 2.86 24.44 -4.85
CA GLY A 42 3.72 25.54 -5.30
C GLY A 42 3.04 26.61 -6.17
N LEU A 43 1.71 26.59 -6.26
CA LEU A 43 0.91 27.52 -7.05
C LEU A 43 -0.01 28.35 -6.14
N ARG A 44 -0.09 29.66 -6.37
CA ARG A 44 -1.25 30.43 -5.88
C ARG A 44 -2.44 30.03 -6.74
N GLY A 45 -3.51 29.50 -6.16
CA GLY A 45 -4.62 29.02 -6.98
C GLY A 45 -5.72 28.24 -6.25
N LYS A 46 -6.57 27.61 -7.07
CA LYS A 46 -7.80 26.92 -6.65
C LYS A 46 -7.52 25.64 -5.86
N GLU A 47 -6.36 25.00 -6.04
CA GLU A 47 -5.97 23.79 -5.32
C GLU A 47 -6.03 23.96 -3.80
N LEU A 48 -5.54 25.09 -3.28
CA LEU A 48 -5.61 25.39 -1.84
C LEU A 48 -6.99 25.95 -1.47
N ALA A 49 -7.45 26.97 -2.20
CA ALA A 49 -8.69 27.69 -1.89
C ALA A 49 -9.95 26.81 -1.91
N ASN A 50 -9.94 25.70 -2.65
CA ASN A 50 -11.06 24.78 -2.74
C ASN A 50 -10.82 23.44 -2.02
N ARG A 51 -9.74 23.31 -1.25
CA ARG A 51 -9.47 22.12 -0.46
C ARG A 51 -10.28 22.12 0.82
N GLU A 52 -10.92 20.98 1.11
CA GLU A 52 -11.55 20.76 2.41
C GLU A 52 -10.50 20.49 3.49
N PHE A 53 -10.56 21.31 4.53
CA PHE A 53 -10.01 21.03 5.85
C PHE A 53 -11.16 20.64 6.79
N THR A 54 -10.90 19.66 7.62
CA THR A 54 -11.77 19.27 8.72
C THR A 54 -11.02 19.40 10.03
N PHE A 55 -11.59 20.14 10.97
CA PHE A 55 -11.04 20.30 12.31
C PHE A 55 -11.93 19.61 13.32
N ILE A 56 -11.33 18.87 14.24
CA ILE A 56 -12.03 18.22 15.34
C ILE A 56 -11.48 18.79 16.63
N ASN A 57 -12.34 19.45 17.41
CA ASN A 57 -11.93 20.05 18.69
C ASN A 57 -11.96 19.03 19.83
N ALA A 58 -11.48 19.44 21.01
CA ALA A 58 -11.36 18.54 22.16
C ALA A 58 -12.71 18.02 22.71
N TRP A 59 -13.82 18.67 22.36
CA TRP A 59 -15.18 18.23 22.68
C TRP A 59 -15.78 17.29 21.63
N GLY A 60 -14.97 16.77 20.69
CA GLY A 60 -15.42 15.85 19.65
C GLY A 60 -16.26 16.49 18.55
N LYS A 61 -16.37 17.82 18.49
CA LYS A 61 -17.14 18.52 17.46
C LYS A 61 -16.35 18.63 16.16
N TRP A 62 -16.98 18.23 15.07
CA TRP A 62 -16.44 18.27 13.72
C TRP A 62 -16.79 19.59 13.01
N TYR A 63 -15.77 20.27 12.51
CA TYR A 63 -15.86 21.46 11.67
C TYR A 63 -15.40 21.07 10.26
N ARG A 64 -16.31 20.46 9.50
CA ARG A 64 -16.07 20.04 8.10
C ARG A 64 -16.22 21.19 7.12
N PHE A 65 -15.77 20.96 5.88
CA PHE A 65 -15.91 21.90 4.76
C PHE A 65 -15.34 23.29 5.10
N GLN A 66 -14.19 23.33 5.77
CA GLN A 66 -13.43 24.57 5.95
C GLN A 66 -12.50 24.73 4.75
N PHE A 67 -12.41 25.96 4.24
CA PHE A 67 -11.65 26.27 3.02
C PHE A 67 -10.68 27.41 3.32
N ILE A 68 -9.39 27.14 3.19
CA ILE A 68 -8.31 28.06 3.52
C ILE A 68 -7.83 28.71 2.23
N LYS A 69 -7.88 30.05 2.13
CA LYS A 69 -7.38 30.78 0.95
C LYS A 69 -6.03 31.42 1.22
N HIS A 70 -5.84 31.92 2.44
CA HIS A 70 -4.64 32.61 2.88
C HIS A 70 -4.06 31.97 4.15
N PRO A 71 -2.74 32.11 4.41
CA PRO A 71 -2.14 31.62 5.64
C PRO A 71 -2.81 32.13 6.93
N SER A 72 -3.29 33.36 6.91
CA SER A 72 -4.07 33.96 8.01
C SER A 72 -5.36 33.18 8.31
N ASP A 73 -6.01 32.60 7.31
CA ASP A 73 -7.26 31.85 7.50
C ASP A 73 -6.99 30.57 8.31
N LEU A 74 -5.91 29.86 7.98
CA LEU A 74 -5.51 28.65 8.72
C LEU A 74 -5.07 29.01 10.14
N MET A 75 -4.25 30.06 10.28
CA MET A 75 -3.82 30.53 11.60
C MET A 75 -5.01 30.90 12.49
N ASN A 76 -6.00 31.64 11.96
CA ASN A 76 -7.22 31.99 12.68
C ASN A 76 -8.05 30.75 13.03
N ALA A 77 -8.23 29.81 12.10
CA ALA A 77 -8.95 28.57 12.36
C ALA A 77 -8.27 27.75 13.47
N LEU A 78 -6.96 27.58 13.40
CA LEU A 78 -6.19 26.85 14.42
C LEU A 78 -6.26 27.55 15.79
N LYS A 79 -6.16 28.88 15.84
CA LYS A 79 -6.27 29.67 17.07
C LYS A 79 -7.65 29.55 17.72
N ILE A 80 -8.71 29.68 16.92
CA ILE A 80 -10.10 29.67 17.42
C ILE A 80 -10.52 28.26 17.82
N LEU A 81 -10.21 27.26 16.99
CA LEU A 81 -10.72 25.90 17.15
C LEU A 81 -9.83 25.02 18.03
N SER A 82 -8.52 25.32 18.11
CA SER A 82 -7.52 24.54 18.86
C SER A 82 -7.70 23.02 18.68
N PRO A 83 -7.66 22.53 17.43
CA PRO A 83 -8.13 21.18 17.11
C PRO A 83 -7.22 20.08 17.66
N ILE A 84 -7.80 19.02 18.21
CA ILE A 84 -7.05 17.81 18.61
C ILE A 84 -6.91 16.80 17.48
N LYS A 85 -7.48 17.10 16.30
CA LYS A 85 -7.28 16.37 15.05
C LYS A 85 -7.64 17.26 13.85
N ILE A 86 -6.84 17.17 12.80
CA ILE A 86 -7.03 17.82 11.51
C ILE A 86 -7.05 16.73 10.45
N ASP A 87 -8.14 16.64 9.69
CA ASP A 87 -8.23 15.79 8.50
C ASP A 87 -8.24 16.65 7.24
N LEU A 88 -7.55 16.18 6.21
CA LEU A 88 -7.53 16.78 4.89
C LEU A 88 -8.42 15.99 3.94
N GLY A 89 -9.17 16.73 3.13
CA GLY A 89 -10.05 16.18 2.11
C GLY A 89 -9.70 16.66 0.71
N PRO A 90 -10.62 16.46 -0.24
CA PRO A 90 -10.38 16.76 -1.64
C PRO A 90 -10.35 18.25 -1.93
N VAL A 91 -9.83 18.56 -3.11
CA VAL A 91 -10.08 19.80 -3.81
C VAL A 91 -11.42 19.69 -4.53
N TYR A 92 -12.33 20.61 -4.24
CA TYR A 92 -13.62 20.73 -4.89
C TYR A 92 -13.56 21.62 -6.13
N LYS A 93 -14.46 21.41 -7.09
CA LYS A 93 -14.60 22.34 -8.23
C LYS A 93 -15.05 23.74 -7.75
N ILE A 94 -15.97 23.78 -6.79
CA ILE A 94 -16.40 24.99 -6.08
C ILE A 94 -16.46 24.66 -4.57
N PRO A 95 -15.93 25.52 -3.68
CA PRO A 95 -16.04 25.34 -2.24
C PRO A 95 -17.50 25.16 -1.78
N ARG A 96 -17.72 24.29 -0.80
CA ARG A 96 -19.03 24.10 -0.17
C ARG A 96 -19.29 25.22 0.83
N THR A 97 -20.55 25.63 0.99
CA THR A 97 -20.94 26.62 2.02
C THR A 97 -21.68 25.95 3.18
N ARG A 98 -21.71 26.60 4.36
CA ARG A 98 -22.50 26.13 5.53
C ARG A 98 -24.00 25.97 5.24
N THR A 99 -24.53 26.63 4.21
CA THR A 99 -25.94 26.49 3.80
C THR A 99 -26.18 25.24 2.94
N ASP A 100 -25.13 24.61 2.41
CA ASP A 100 -25.25 23.38 1.61
C ASP A 100 -25.54 22.14 2.47
N THR A 101 -25.12 22.12 3.73
CA THR A 101 -25.40 21.02 4.67
C THR A 101 -26.84 21.02 5.19
N ARG A 102 -27.56 22.15 5.07
CA ARG A 102 -28.96 22.31 5.51
C ARG A 102 -30.00 22.15 4.40
N LYS A 103 -29.57 22.06 3.14
CA LYS A 103 -30.47 21.92 2.00
C LYS A 103 -30.90 20.47 1.81
N THR A 104 -32.16 20.26 1.42
CA THR A 104 -32.75 18.94 1.15
C THR A 104 -31.94 18.18 0.10
N ALA A 105 -32.01 16.84 0.13
CA ALA A 105 -31.31 15.98 -0.83
C ALA A 105 -31.54 16.40 -2.29
N ALA A 106 -32.74 16.90 -2.63
CA ALA A 106 -33.10 17.39 -3.96
C ALA A 106 -32.34 18.66 -4.40
N ALA A 107 -32.07 19.61 -3.49
CA ALA A 107 -31.28 20.81 -3.79
C ALA A 107 -29.77 20.50 -3.90
N ASN A 108 -29.31 19.46 -3.20
CA ASN A 108 -27.95 18.92 -3.35
C ASN A 108 -27.75 18.15 -4.66
N PHE A 109 -28.83 17.69 -5.31
CA PHE A 109 -28.79 17.01 -6.61
C PHE A 109 -28.53 17.97 -7.78
N ARG A 110 -29.10 19.18 -7.77
CA ARG A 110 -29.01 20.15 -8.89
C ARG A 110 -27.60 20.74 -9.09
N ASN A 111 -26.79 20.85 -8.02
CA ASN A 111 -25.43 21.40 -8.08
C ASN A 111 -24.35 20.33 -7.78
N ARG A 112 -24.70 19.04 -7.85
CA ARG A 112 -23.81 17.94 -7.44
C ARG A 112 -22.53 17.91 -8.27
N ASP A 113 -22.64 18.16 -9.57
CA ASP A 113 -21.49 18.19 -10.49
C ASP A 113 -20.60 19.44 -10.35
N GLU A 114 -21.17 20.54 -9.84
CA GLU A 114 -20.43 21.78 -9.56
C GLU A 114 -19.69 21.71 -8.21
N LYS A 115 -20.21 20.94 -7.26
CA LYS A 115 -19.67 20.76 -5.90
C LYS A 115 -19.06 19.38 -5.67
N ARG A 116 -18.64 18.72 -6.75
CA ARG A 116 -17.92 17.46 -6.71
C ARG A 116 -16.44 17.67 -6.41
N ALA A 117 -15.86 16.68 -5.75
CA ALA A 117 -14.41 16.55 -5.63
C ALA A 117 -13.82 16.36 -7.04
N VAL A 118 -12.72 17.07 -7.32
CA VAL A 118 -12.04 17.03 -8.63
C VAL A 118 -10.61 16.52 -8.52
N LYS A 119 -9.94 16.78 -7.40
CA LYS A 119 -8.59 16.29 -7.13
C LYS A 119 -8.48 15.86 -5.68
N HIS A 120 -7.70 14.83 -5.44
CA HIS A 120 -7.27 14.40 -4.11
C HIS A 120 -5.97 13.63 -4.26
N GLU A 121 -5.04 13.74 -3.32
CA GLU A 121 -3.88 12.84 -3.24
C GLU A 121 -4.34 11.38 -3.31
N LEU A 122 -3.56 10.50 -3.94
CA LEU A 122 -3.81 9.07 -3.75
C LEU A 122 -3.23 8.69 -2.40
N VAL A 123 -4.11 8.34 -1.48
CA VAL A 123 -3.74 8.05 -0.10
C VAL A 123 -3.82 6.56 0.18
N PHE A 124 -2.90 6.05 0.99
CA PHE A 124 -2.96 4.70 1.52
C PHE A 124 -2.88 4.77 3.03
N ASP A 125 -3.70 3.96 3.69
CA ASP A 125 -3.74 3.84 5.14
C ASP A 125 -3.52 2.38 5.53
N ILE A 126 -2.59 2.18 6.45
CA ILE A 126 -2.20 0.88 6.99
C ILE A 126 -2.14 1.02 8.50
N ASP A 127 -3.18 0.51 9.14
CA ASP A 127 -3.26 0.41 10.58
C ASP A 127 -2.73 -0.95 11.05
N ILE A 128 -2.11 -1.01 12.23
CA ILE A 128 -1.50 -2.25 12.73
C ILE A 128 -2.52 -3.34 13.13
N ASP A 129 -3.76 -2.99 13.46
CA ASP A 129 -4.79 -3.96 13.87
C ASP A 129 -5.20 -4.94 12.76
N VAL A 130 -4.95 -4.61 11.50
CA VAL A 130 -5.11 -5.57 10.39
C VAL A 130 -4.14 -6.76 10.49
N TYR A 131 -3.13 -6.69 11.37
CA TYR A 131 -2.17 -7.75 11.66
C TYR A 131 -2.44 -8.47 13.00
N ASP A 132 -3.58 -8.20 13.67
CA ASP A 132 -3.95 -8.84 14.95
C ASP A 132 -4.05 -10.37 14.87
N ASP A 133 -4.27 -10.93 13.68
CA ASP A 133 -4.28 -12.37 13.46
C ASP A 133 -2.88 -13.02 13.45
N VAL A 134 -1.83 -12.21 13.38
CA VAL A 134 -0.43 -12.66 13.24
C VAL A 134 0.54 -11.92 14.17
N ARG A 135 0.05 -11.18 15.15
CA ARG A 135 0.87 -10.53 16.17
C ARG A 135 0.33 -10.80 17.55
N SER A 136 1.22 -10.90 18.53
CA SER A 136 0.89 -11.18 19.93
C SER A 136 1.50 -10.20 20.92
N CYS A 137 2.46 -9.37 20.49
CA CYS A 137 3.08 -8.38 21.36
C CYS A 137 2.15 -7.21 21.73
N CYS A 138 1.08 -6.99 20.95
CA CYS A 138 0.09 -5.93 21.10
C CYS A 138 -1.25 -6.39 20.48
N GLN A 139 -2.35 -5.72 20.84
CA GLN A 139 -3.68 -5.95 20.28
C GLN A 139 -4.35 -4.62 19.88
N GLY A 140 -5.18 -4.66 18.84
CA GLY A 140 -5.99 -3.52 18.41
C GLY A 140 -5.12 -2.30 18.07
N PRO A 141 -5.42 -1.10 18.60
CA PRO A 141 -4.70 0.11 18.22
C PRO A 141 -3.31 0.24 18.86
N GLN A 142 -2.91 -0.68 19.75
CA GLN A 142 -1.60 -0.61 20.41
C GLN A 142 -0.49 -0.99 19.44
N ILE A 143 0.63 -0.29 19.49
CA ILE A 143 1.80 -0.53 18.65
C ILE A 143 3.08 -0.41 19.47
N CYS A 144 4.05 -1.27 19.20
CA CYS A 144 5.38 -1.28 19.83
C CYS A 144 6.46 -1.56 18.79
N GLN A 145 7.73 -1.51 19.21
CA GLN A 145 8.85 -1.72 18.29
C GLN A 145 8.93 -3.11 17.68
N GLU A 146 8.36 -4.12 18.34
CA GLU A 146 8.33 -5.48 17.82
C GLU A 146 7.35 -5.63 16.65
N CYS A 147 6.16 -5.01 16.72
CA CYS A 147 5.18 -5.04 15.62
C CYS A 147 5.36 -3.88 14.61
N TRP A 148 6.21 -2.89 14.90
CA TRP A 148 6.61 -1.89 13.91
C TRP A 148 7.23 -2.51 12.65
N LYS A 149 7.85 -3.70 12.77
CA LYS A 149 8.39 -4.47 11.65
C LYS A 149 7.35 -4.70 10.54
N PHE A 150 6.07 -4.88 10.87
CA PHE A 150 5.00 -4.98 9.87
C PHE A 150 4.82 -3.67 9.09
N MET A 151 4.88 -2.53 9.77
CA MET A 151 4.79 -1.20 9.14
C MET A 151 6.01 -0.92 8.27
N ALA A 152 7.21 -1.28 8.73
CA ALA A 152 8.45 -1.11 7.97
C ALA A 152 8.46 -1.95 6.69
N ILE A 153 8.05 -3.23 6.77
CA ILE A 153 7.89 -4.11 5.60
C ILE A 153 6.86 -3.53 4.63
N ALA A 154 5.69 -3.10 5.15
CA ALA A 154 4.63 -2.55 4.31
C ALA A 154 5.09 -1.28 3.59
N CYS A 155 5.73 -0.36 4.31
CA CYS A 155 6.31 0.85 3.76
C CYS A 155 7.33 0.55 2.65
N GLU A 156 8.29 -0.35 2.88
CA GLU A 156 9.33 -0.64 1.89
C GLU A 156 8.77 -1.33 0.64
N ILE A 157 7.86 -2.30 0.79
CA ILE A 157 7.20 -2.96 -0.35
C ILE A 157 6.41 -1.95 -1.19
N MET A 158 5.65 -1.08 -0.51
CA MET A 158 4.83 -0.06 -1.19
C MET A 158 5.69 1.01 -1.84
N GLU A 159 6.72 1.51 -1.16
CA GLU A 159 7.63 2.52 -1.68
C GLU A 159 8.30 2.05 -2.97
N ARG A 160 8.82 0.81 -2.99
CA ARG A 160 9.40 0.23 -4.21
C ARG A 160 8.35 0.06 -5.31
N THR A 161 7.15 -0.41 -4.98
CA THR A 161 6.10 -0.58 -6.00
C THR A 161 5.66 0.75 -6.59
N LEU A 162 5.45 1.78 -5.76
CA LEU A 162 5.04 3.11 -6.19
C LEU A 162 6.13 3.81 -7.02
N ARG A 163 7.39 3.73 -6.61
CA ARG A 163 8.51 4.40 -7.32
C ARG A 163 9.03 3.63 -8.52
N GLU A 164 9.29 2.34 -8.38
CA GLU A 164 9.96 1.54 -9.40
C GLU A 164 8.97 1.05 -10.46
N ASP A 165 7.81 0.52 -10.05
CA ASP A 165 6.85 -0.08 -10.99
C ASP A 165 5.89 0.96 -11.56
N LEU A 166 5.38 1.86 -10.71
CA LEU A 166 4.40 2.86 -11.10
C LEU A 166 5.01 4.23 -11.44
N GLN A 167 6.32 4.40 -11.23
CA GLN A 167 7.08 5.62 -11.57
C GLN A 167 6.51 6.90 -10.93
N LEU A 168 5.89 6.77 -9.75
CA LEU A 168 5.37 7.89 -8.96
C LEU A 168 6.50 8.50 -8.15
N LYS A 169 6.59 9.84 -8.17
CA LYS A 169 7.76 10.55 -7.66
C LYS A 169 7.52 11.22 -6.32
N HIS A 170 6.33 11.75 -6.11
CA HIS A 170 6.03 12.62 -4.97
C HIS A 170 5.20 11.84 -3.95
N ILE A 171 5.87 11.04 -3.12
CA ILE A 171 5.26 10.22 -2.08
C ILE A 171 5.73 10.73 -0.72
N LEU A 172 4.79 11.18 0.11
CA LEU A 172 5.04 11.58 1.50
C LEU A 172 4.54 10.48 2.43
N TRP A 173 5.44 9.97 3.28
CA TRP A 173 5.09 9.00 4.33
C TRP A 173 4.96 9.69 5.68
N THR A 174 3.91 9.32 6.42
CA THR A 174 3.68 9.83 7.77
C THR A 174 3.30 8.72 8.74
N PHE A 175 3.78 8.79 9.97
CA PHE A 175 3.20 8.03 11.08
C PHE A 175 1.89 8.70 11.49
N SER A 176 0.83 7.93 11.71
CA SER A 176 -0.53 8.47 11.98
C SER A 176 -0.68 9.12 13.36
N GLY A 177 0.34 9.03 14.22
CA GLY A 177 0.30 9.48 15.61
C GLY A 177 -0.24 8.43 16.58
N ARG A 178 -0.73 7.29 16.10
CA ARG A 178 -1.22 6.21 16.99
C ARG A 178 -0.79 4.82 16.55
N ARG A 179 -1.31 4.32 15.44
CA ARG A 179 -1.34 2.87 15.18
C ARG A 179 -0.89 2.46 13.77
N GLY A 180 -0.47 3.40 12.93
CA GLY A 180 -0.29 3.09 11.52
C GLY A 180 0.57 4.11 10.78
N ILE A 181 0.67 3.89 9.47
CA ILE A 181 1.37 4.77 8.54
C ILE A 181 0.45 5.16 7.39
N HIS A 182 0.62 6.39 6.91
CA HIS A 182 -0.06 6.87 5.72
C HIS A 182 0.95 7.16 4.62
N ALA A 183 0.58 6.91 3.37
CA ALA A 183 1.30 7.39 2.20
C ALA A 183 0.42 8.37 1.42
N TRP A 184 0.95 9.56 1.12
CA TRP A 184 0.31 10.60 0.33
C TRP A 184 1.03 10.73 -1.03
N VAL A 185 0.44 10.17 -2.08
CA VAL A 185 0.97 10.29 -3.43
C VAL A 185 0.40 11.54 -4.11
N CYS A 186 1.30 12.45 -4.44
CA CYS A 186 1.06 13.85 -4.76
C CYS A 186 1.22 14.17 -6.27
N ASP A 187 1.65 13.20 -7.08
CA ASP A 187 1.78 13.34 -8.53
C ASP A 187 0.46 13.80 -9.21
N GLU A 188 0.54 14.72 -10.18
CA GLU A 188 -0.65 15.30 -10.82
C GLU A 188 -1.55 14.25 -11.48
N SER A 189 -0.94 13.22 -12.07
CA SER A 189 -1.62 12.11 -12.77
C SER A 189 -2.55 11.32 -11.84
N VAL A 190 -2.11 11.03 -10.60
CA VAL A 190 -2.93 10.30 -9.63
C VAL A 190 -3.88 11.22 -8.89
N ARG A 191 -3.55 12.50 -8.72
CA ARG A 191 -4.44 13.44 -8.03
C ARG A 191 -5.77 13.63 -8.72
N SER A 192 -5.74 13.63 -10.05
CA SER A 192 -6.92 13.79 -10.90
C SER A 192 -7.56 12.45 -11.29
N SER A 193 -7.06 11.33 -10.75
CA SER A 193 -7.53 9.99 -11.12
C SER A 193 -8.91 9.66 -10.54
N SER A 194 -9.72 8.99 -11.35
CA SER A 194 -11.02 8.42 -10.98
C SER A 194 -10.89 7.25 -10.01
N SER A 195 -11.96 6.92 -9.30
CA SER A 195 -11.99 5.75 -8.40
C SER A 195 -11.63 4.43 -9.09
N ASN A 196 -11.98 4.26 -10.37
CA ASN A 196 -11.58 3.07 -11.14
C ASN A 196 -10.08 3.03 -11.43
N GLN A 197 -9.45 4.17 -11.72
CA GLN A 197 -8.00 4.25 -11.88
C GLN A 197 -7.29 4.01 -10.55
N ARG A 198 -7.81 4.57 -9.44
CA ARG A 198 -7.29 4.32 -8.08
C ARG A 198 -7.37 2.85 -7.69
N LEU A 199 -8.49 2.19 -8.02
CA LEU A 199 -8.63 0.74 -7.82
C LEU A 199 -7.58 -0.06 -8.61
N LYS A 200 -7.26 0.33 -9.85
CA LYS A 200 -6.19 -0.32 -10.62
C LYS A 200 -4.82 -0.16 -9.96
N ILE A 201 -4.54 1.02 -9.42
CA ILE A 201 -3.29 1.28 -8.67
C ILE A 201 -3.27 0.47 -7.37
N LEU A 202 -4.37 0.46 -6.61
CA LEU A 202 -4.52 -0.35 -5.41
C LEU A 202 -4.27 -1.82 -5.71
N ASN A 203 -4.89 -2.38 -6.75
CA ASN A 203 -4.71 -3.78 -7.17
C ASN A 203 -3.27 -4.07 -7.67
N ALA A 204 -2.53 -3.05 -8.12
CA ALA A 204 -1.12 -3.21 -8.47
C ALA A 204 -0.26 -3.44 -7.21
N ILE A 205 -0.68 -2.92 -6.05
CA ILE A 205 0.01 -3.06 -4.77
C ILE A 205 -0.55 -4.26 -3.99
N GLN A 206 -1.86 -4.28 -3.77
CA GLN A 206 -2.62 -5.34 -3.12
C GLN A 206 -2.91 -6.47 -4.11
N LYS A 207 -2.00 -7.45 -4.15
CA LYS A 207 -2.04 -8.56 -5.11
C LYS A 207 -3.16 -9.58 -4.84
N VAL A 208 -3.67 -9.61 -3.61
CA VAL A 208 -4.74 -10.52 -3.17
C VAL A 208 -5.86 -9.74 -2.49
N LYS A 209 -7.12 -10.17 -2.66
CA LYS A 209 -8.27 -9.49 -2.04
C LYS A 209 -8.30 -9.70 -0.54
N SER A 210 -8.06 -10.93 -0.10
CA SER A 210 -7.90 -11.32 1.30
C SER A 210 -6.50 -11.89 1.53
N PRO A 211 -5.86 -11.67 2.70
CA PRO A 211 -4.59 -12.32 3.03
C PRO A 211 -4.63 -13.84 2.83
N LYS A 212 -5.74 -14.49 3.17
CA LYS A 212 -5.90 -15.95 3.00
C LYS A 212 -5.80 -16.40 1.55
N ASP A 213 -6.12 -15.53 0.59
CA ASP A 213 -6.08 -15.86 -0.82
C ASP A 213 -4.67 -16.11 -1.33
N TRP A 214 -3.60 -15.72 -0.61
CA TRP A 214 -2.23 -16.11 -0.94
C TRP A 214 -2.08 -17.63 -1.12
N PHE A 215 -2.79 -18.42 -0.33
CA PHE A 215 -2.78 -19.89 -0.42
C PHE A 215 -3.61 -20.44 -1.60
N ASN A 216 -4.41 -19.58 -2.24
CA ASN A 216 -5.19 -19.89 -3.45
C ASN A 216 -4.51 -19.40 -4.73
N VAL A 217 -3.44 -18.59 -4.62
CA VAL A 217 -2.70 -18.13 -5.79
C VAL A 217 -1.88 -19.29 -6.35
N ASN A 218 -2.26 -19.75 -7.54
CA ASN A 218 -1.45 -20.71 -8.27
C ASN A 218 -0.29 -19.99 -8.94
N PHE A 219 0.86 -19.99 -8.28
CA PHE A 219 2.10 -19.61 -8.95
C PHE A 219 2.49 -20.70 -9.93
N SER A 220 2.91 -20.30 -11.12
CA SER A 220 3.51 -21.19 -12.11
C SER A 220 4.80 -21.83 -11.58
N THR A 221 5.68 -22.32 -12.46
CA THR A 221 7.02 -22.77 -12.06
C THR A 221 7.85 -21.69 -11.35
N ASP A 222 7.50 -20.41 -11.51
CA ASP A 222 8.22 -19.28 -10.92
C ASP A 222 7.31 -18.19 -10.33
N LEU A 223 7.86 -17.40 -9.40
CA LEU A 223 7.22 -16.26 -8.76
C LEU A 223 7.39 -14.98 -9.60
N PRO A 224 6.33 -14.16 -9.78
CA PRO A 224 6.45 -12.87 -10.44
C PRO A 224 7.47 -11.94 -9.76
N HIS A 225 8.11 -11.07 -10.54
CA HIS A 225 9.14 -10.14 -10.04
C HIS A 225 8.70 -9.31 -8.81
N PRO A 226 7.49 -8.68 -8.78
CA PRO A 226 7.05 -7.94 -7.59
C PRO A 226 6.92 -8.80 -6.33
N ILE A 227 6.54 -10.07 -6.48
CA ILE A 227 6.41 -11.02 -5.36
C ILE A 227 7.79 -11.43 -4.85
N LYS A 228 8.74 -11.70 -5.76
CA LYS A 228 10.14 -11.97 -5.38
C LYS A 228 10.75 -10.80 -4.62
N ARG A 229 10.54 -9.57 -5.09
CA ARG A 229 11.03 -8.36 -4.42
C ARG A 229 10.43 -8.23 -3.02
N ALA A 230 9.12 -8.41 -2.87
CA ALA A 230 8.47 -8.40 -1.55
C ALA A 230 9.02 -9.47 -0.61
N LEU A 231 9.21 -10.70 -1.09
CA LEU A 231 9.81 -11.77 -0.29
C LEU A 231 11.25 -11.48 0.10
N ASN A 232 12.04 -10.82 -0.75
CA ASN A 232 13.41 -10.41 -0.42
C ASN A 232 13.45 -9.34 0.69
N ILE A 233 12.42 -8.51 0.79
CA ILE A 233 12.25 -7.56 1.91
C ILE A 233 11.81 -8.32 3.18
N ILE A 234 10.91 -9.30 3.07
CA ILE A 234 10.36 -10.01 4.24
C ILE A 234 11.39 -10.98 4.86
N LYS A 235 12.09 -11.75 4.03
CA LYS A 235 12.95 -12.87 4.46
C LYS A 235 13.95 -12.54 5.58
N PRO A 236 14.70 -11.43 5.53
CA PRO A 236 15.70 -11.11 6.55
C PRO A 236 15.11 -10.93 7.95
N HIS A 237 13.83 -10.56 8.04
CA HIS A 237 13.16 -10.23 9.31
C HIS A 237 12.20 -11.32 9.76
N PHE A 238 11.83 -12.25 8.87
CA PHE A 238 10.74 -13.19 9.13
C PHE A 238 11.00 -14.14 10.30
N VAL A 239 12.25 -14.58 10.49
CA VAL A 239 12.62 -15.49 11.59
C VAL A 239 12.38 -14.82 12.94
N ASP A 240 12.82 -13.56 13.08
CA ASP A 240 12.62 -12.79 14.29
C ASP A 240 11.12 -12.48 14.51
N ILE A 241 10.34 -12.21 13.45
CA ILE A 241 8.87 -12.09 13.55
C ILE A 241 8.24 -13.41 14.05
N VAL A 242 8.66 -14.57 13.54
CA VAL A 242 8.16 -15.88 13.99
C VAL A 242 8.35 -16.06 15.49
N GLU A 243 9.53 -15.69 16.00
CA GLU A 243 9.87 -15.84 17.42
C GLU A 243 9.13 -14.82 18.28
N LYS A 244 9.24 -13.53 17.95
CA LYS A 244 8.69 -12.41 18.73
C LYS A 244 7.16 -12.37 18.74
N GLN A 245 6.53 -12.83 17.67
CA GLN A 245 5.07 -12.88 17.56
C GLN A 245 4.49 -14.26 17.88
N GLY A 246 5.32 -15.28 18.15
CA GLY A 246 4.84 -16.63 18.47
C GLY A 246 3.99 -17.23 17.35
N LEU A 247 4.33 -17.00 16.07
CA LEU A 247 3.48 -17.37 14.92
C LEU A 247 3.12 -18.86 14.88
N LEU A 248 4.04 -19.73 15.31
CA LEU A 248 3.88 -21.19 15.30
C LEU A 248 3.66 -21.78 16.70
N THR A 249 3.27 -20.93 17.65
CA THR A 249 2.83 -21.32 18.99
C THR A 249 1.49 -20.69 19.28
N THR A 250 1.45 -19.38 19.53
CA THR A 250 0.25 -18.62 19.83
C THR A 250 -0.75 -18.61 18.68
N HIS A 251 -0.26 -18.46 17.44
CA HIS A 251 -1.10 -18.39 16.23
C HIS A 251 -1.09 -19.68 15.40
N ILE A 252 -0.70 -20.82 16.00
CA ILE A 252 -0.53 -22.08 15.26
C ILE A 252 -1.82 -22.53 14.57
N ASP A 253 -2.99 -22.36 15.19
CA ASP A 253 -4.26 -22.78 14.60
C ASP A 253 -4.57 -22.06 13.29
N ILE A 254 -4.18 -20.79 13.19
CA ILE A 254 -4.33 -20.00 11.97
C ILE A 254 -3.42 -20.58 10.89
N PHE A 255 -2.14 -20.80 11.21
CA PHE A 255 -1.19 -21.43 10.30
C PHE A 255 -1.69 -22.79 9.79
N MET A 256 -2.14 -23.67 10.70
CA MET A 256 -2.61 -25.01 10.33
C MET A 256 -3.82 -24.96 9.41
N LYS A 257 -4.76 -24.03 9.65
CA LYS A 257 -5.95 -23.83 8.79
C LYS A 257 -5.60 -23.41 7.36
N LEU A 258 -4.48 -22.73 7.15
CA LEU A 258 -4.03 -22.29 5.83
C LEU A 258 -3.40 -23.43 5.00
N LEU A 259 -2.95 -24.51 5.64
CA LEU A 259 -2.29 -25.62 4.96
C LEU A 259 -3.30 -26.56 4.27
N PRO A 260 -2.96 -27.09 3.07
CA PRO A 260 -3.71 -28.18 2.44
C PRO A 260 -3.77 -29.44 3.32
N GLY A 261 -4.86 -30.20 3.26
CA GLY A 261 -5.13 -31.32 4.20
C GLY A 261 -3.98 -32.33 4.35
N ALA A 262 -3.43 -32.86 3.24
CA ALA A 262 -2.32 -33.81 3.30
C ALA A 262 -1.04 -33.22 3.91
N ILE A 263 -0.77 -31.94 3.63
CA ILE A 263 0.38 -31.21 4.15
C ILE A 263 0.19 -30.90 5.63
N ARG A 264 -1.02 -30.51 6.03
CA ARG A 264 -1.40 -30.27 7.43
C ARG A 264 -1.11 -31.49 8.30
N THR A 265 -1.58 -32.68 7.91
CA THR A 265 -1.33 -33.92 8.67
C THR A 265 0.16 -34.24 8.80
N ALA A 266 0.95 -34.02 7.75
CA ALA A 266 2.41 -34.21 7.83
C ALA A 266 3.06 -33.20 8.78
N VAL A 267 2.62 -31.94 8.73
CA VAL A 267 3.11 -30.87 9.60
C VAL A 267 2.76 -31.13 11.07
N GLU A 268 1.57 -31.64 11.38
CA GLU A 268 1.18 -32.06 12.74
C GLU A 268 2.15 -33.10 13.30
N ILE A 269 2.58 -34.07 12.48
CA ILE A 269 3.50 -35.12 12.91
C ILE A 269 4.89 -34.55 13.18
N ILE A 270 5.45 -33.75 12.27
CA ILE A 270 6.82 -33.23 12.43
C ILE A 270 6.91 -32.17 13.54
N PHE A 271 5.82 -31.45 13.82
CA PHE A 271 5.76 -30.47 14.91
C PHE A 271 5.74 -31.11 16.30
N LYS A 272 5.35 -32.39 16.45
CA LYS A 272 5.40 -33.11 17.75
C LYS A 272 6.80 -33.15 18.36
N SER A 273 7.84 -33.08 17.52
CA SER A 273 9.24 -33.09 17.96
C SER A 273 9.84 -31.70 18.16
N CYS A 274 9.04 -30.63 18.01
CA CYS A 274 9.49 -29.24 18.07
C CYS A 274 8.85 -28.52 19.27
N THR A 275 9.65 -27.83 20.09
CA THR A 275 9.16 -27.10 21.26
C THR A 275 9.06 -25.60 21.02
N THR A 276 9.92 -25.02 20.19
CA THR A 276 9.96 -23.57 19.96
C THR A 276 9.35 -23.15 18.61
N PRO A 277 8.86 -21.90 18.47
CA PRO A 277 8.42 -21.36 17.18
C PRO A 277 9.50 -21.47 16.10
N LEU A 278 10.76 -21.19 16.47
CA LEU A 278 11.91 -21.27 15.57
C LEU A 278 12.16 -22.68 15.06
N GLN A 279 12.11 -23.70 15.93
CA GLN A 279 12.27 -25.10 15.52
C GLN A 279 11.16 -25.52 14.56
N LYS A 280 9.89 -25.20 14.88
CA LYS A 280 8.75 -25.49 14.01
C LYS A 280 8.93 -24.84 12.63
N TRP A 281 9.39 -23.58 12.60
CA TRP A 281 9.65 -22.87 11.35
C TRP A 281 10.75 -23.53 10.53
N LYS A 282 11.92 -23.81 11.14
CA LYS A 282 13.04 -24.48 10.47
C LYS A 282 12.64 -25.84 9.89
N VAL A 283 11.93 -26.66 10.67
CA VAL A 283 11.46 -27.99 10.24
C VAL A 283 10.42 -27.88 9.13
N PHE A 284 9.50 -26.92 9.20
CA PHE A 284 8.53 -26.65 8.13
C PHE A 284 9.22 -26.25 6.82
N VAL A 285 10.19 -25.32 6.88
CA VAL A 285 10.97 -24.89 5.72
C VAL A 285 11.73 -26.07 5.10
N ALA A 286 12.42 -26.87 5.91
CA ALA A 286 13.15 -28.05 5.44
C ALA A 286 12.20 -29.09 4.80
N PHE A 287 11.01 -29.28 5.37
CA PHE A 287 10.00 -30.17 4.82
C PHE A 287 9.51 -29.71 3.44
N ILE A 288 9.17 -28.44 3.27
CA ILE A 288 8.74 -27.89 1.97
C ILE A 288 9.88 -27.93 0.95
N GLN A 289 11.12 -27.62 1.36
CA GLN A 289 12.29 -27.77 0.50
C GLN A 289 12.49 -29.21 0.03
N TYR A 290 12.34 -30.19 0.92
CA TYR A 290 12.42 -31.61 0.56
C TYR A 290 11.33 -32.00 -0.45
N LEU A 291 10.08 -31.57 -0.25
CA LEU A 291 9.00 -31.80 -1.23
C LEU A 291 9.37 -31.25 -2.60
N ASN A 292 9.95 -30.05 -2.65
CA ASN A 292 10.40 -29.42 -3.89
C ASN A 292 11.52 -30.19 -4.61
N THR A 293 12.36 -30.96 -3.91
CA THR A 293 13.37 -31.82 -4.57
C THR A 293 12.76 -33.04 -5.28
N LYS A 294 11.52 -33.40 -4.94
CA LYS A 294 10.84 -34.60 -5.47
C LYS A 294 9.68 -34.28 -6.39
N ALA A 295 9.17 -33.05 -6.35
CA ALA A 295 8.02 -32.63 -7.11
C ALA A 295 8.40 -32.13 -8.52
N LYS A 296 7.49 -32.34 -9.50
CA LYS A 296 7.60 -31.74 -10.83
C LYS A 296 7.31 -30.24 -10.82
N GLU A 297 6.46 -29.81 -9.89
CA GLU A 297 6.07 -28.42 -9.68
C GLU A 297 6.53 -27.94 -8.31
N LYS A 298 6.89 -26.65 -8.23
CA LYS A 298 7.41 -26.07 -7.00
C LYS A 298 6.26 -25.68 -6.06
N CYS A 299 6.36 -26.12 -4.82
CA CYS A 299 5.52 -25.73 -3.71
C CYS A 299 6.05 -24.44 -3.07
N PHE A 300 5.23 -23.40 -3.01
CA PHE A 300 5.56 -22.09 -2.47
C PHE A 300 4.92 -21.79 -1.10
N LEU A 301 4.57 -22.81 -0.32
CA LEU A 301 3.84 -22.62 0.95
C LEU A 301 4.62 -21.80 1.98
N VAL A 302 5.96 -21.88 1.98
CA VAL A 302 6.82 -21.05 2.84
C VAL A 302 6.65 -19.58 2.46
N GLU A 303 6.75 -19.28 1.17
CA GLU A 303 6.57 -17.94 0.61
C GLU A 303 5.14 -17.43 0.84
N MET A 304 4.13 -18.29 0.70
CA MET A 304 2.73 -17.89 0.94
C MET A 304 2.46 -17.54 2.39
N PHE A 305 3.08 -18.27 3.33
CA PHE A 305 2.97 -17.91 4.73
C PHE A 305 3.67 -16.59 5.05
N MET A 306 4.86 -16.35 4.47
CA MET A 306 5.53 -15.04 4.59
C MET A 306 4.66 -13.89 4.07
N LEU A 307 4.04 -14.07 2.90
CA LEU A 307 3.17 -13.05 2.29
C LEU A 307 1.87 -12.86 3.08
N TYR A 308 1.25 -13.94 3.56
CA TYR A 308 0.09 -13.87 4.44
C TYR A 308 0.35 -13.03 5.68
N THR A 309 1.49 -13.27 6.32
CA THR A 309 1.87 -12.63 7.58
C THR A 309 2.32 -11.19 7.39
N CYS A 310 3.17 -10.90 6.40
CA CYS A 310 3.93 -9.64 6.36
C CYS A 310 3.57 -8.73 5.19
N TYR A 311 2.86 -9.19 4.16
CA TYR A 311 2.55 -8.33 3.01
C TYR A 311 1.62 -7.16 3.41
N PRO A 312 1.73 -5.97 2.79
CA PRO A 312 0.87 -4.84 3.09
C PRO A 312 -0.63 -5.19 3.03
N LYS A 313 -1.35 -4.92 4.12
CA LYS A 313 -2.81 -5.06 4.24
C LYS A 313 -3.42 -3.66 4.26
N ILE A 314 -3.87 -3.18 3.09
CA ILE A 314 -4.27 -1.78 2.86
C ILE A 314 -5.78 -1.62 3.03
N ASP A 315 -6.23 -0.52 3.65
CA ASP A 315 -7.65 -0.12 3.56
C ASP A 315 -7.97 0.41 2.14
N GLY A 316 -8.62 -0.44 1.35
CA GLY A 316 -9.01 -0.11 -0.01
C GLY A 316 -10.06 1.00 -0.10
N GLY A 317 -10.92 1.15 0.92
CA GLY A 317 -11.96 2.18 0.96
C GLY A 317 -11.36 3.58 1.01
N VAL A 318 -10.32 3.75 1.82
CA VAL A 318 -9.51 4.97 1.94
C VAL A 318 -8.86 5.34 0.61
N SER A 319 -8.31 4.34 -0.09
CA SER A 319 -7.52 4.55 -1.31
C SER A 319 -8.38 4.87 -2.54
N MET A 320 -9.58 4.30 -2.62
CA MET A 320 -10.45 4.38 -3.81
C MET A 320 -11.33 5.64 -3.85
N GLN A 321 -11.78 6.12 -2.70
CA GLN A 321 -12.75 7.21 -2.61
C GLN A 321 -12.08 8.58 -2.68
N ILE A 322 -12.37 9.37 -3.72
CA ILE A 322 -11.78 10.71 -3.88
C ILE A 322 -12.18 11.69 -2.77
N ASN A 323 -13.29 11.43 -2.07
CA ASN A 323 -13.83 12.26 -0.99
C ASN A 323 -13.45 11.77 0.41
N HIS A 324 -12.56 10.79 0.50
CA HIS A 324 -12.07 10.30 1.78
C HIS A 324 -11.31 11.41 2.52
N LEU A 325 -11.42 11.43 3.85
CA LEU A 325 -10.71 12.36 4.72
C LEU A 325 -9.59 11.59 5.42
N LEU A 326 -8.37 12.12 5.43
CA LEU A 326 -7.25 11.48 6.11
C LEU A 326 -6.48 12.45 6.99
N GLY A 327 -5.96 11.95 8.11
CA GLY A 327 -5.25 12.73 9.13
C GLY A 327 -4.06 13.49 8.54
N ALA A 328 -4.07 14.81 8.71
CA ALA A 328 -3.04 15.69 8.19
C ALA A 328 -1.67 15.36 8.80
N PRO A 329 -0.58 15.44 8.03
CA PRO A 329 0.76 15.53 8.59
C PRO A 329 0.81 16.66 9.64
N PHE A 330 1.50 16.41 10.73
CA PHE A 330 1.69 17.26 11.90
C PHE A 330 0.42 17.59 12.70
N SER A 331 -0.70 16.93 12.41
CA SER A 331 -1.88 16.95 13.29
C SER A 331 -1.60 16.28 14.62
N VAL A 332 -2.19 16.80 15.69
CA VAL A 332 -2.32 16.07 16.97
C VAL A 332 -3.24 14.87 16.74
N HIS A 333 -2.95 13.74 17.39
CA HIS A 333 -3.85 12.59 17.42
C HIS A 333 -4.70 12.61 18.69
N ALA A 334 -6.02 12.66 18.52
CA ALA A 334 -7.01 12.86 19.59
C ALA A 334 -6.87 11.99 20.85
N LYS A 335 -6.46 10.72 20.72
CA LYS A 335 -6.36 9.77 21.86
C LYS A 335 -4.96 9.63 22.47
N THR A 336 -3.92 9.90 21.70
CA THR A 336 -2.52 9.66 22.13
C THR A 336 -1.78 10.96 22.35
N GLU A 337 -2.35 12.09 21.92
CA GLU A 337 -1.76 13.42 21.92
C GLU A 337 -0.45 13.53 21.13
N LYS A 338 0.01 12.42 20.55
CA LYS A 338 1.16 12.33 19.67
C LYS A 338 0.90 13.10 18.38
N ILE A 339 1.97 13.67 17.84
CA ILE A 339 1.93 14.32 16.54
C ILE A 339 2.09 13.29 15.43
N GLY A 340 1.24 13.34 14.41
CA GLY A 340 1.44 12.55 13.19
C GLY A 340 2.62 13.12 12.40
N ILE A 341 3.77 12.45 12.39
CA ILE A 341 5.01 13.03 11.84
C ILE A 341 5.36 12.46 10.46
N ALA A 342 5.96 13.29 9.62
CA ALA A 342 6.59 12.83 8.38
C ALA A 342 7.89 12.06 8.68
N PHE A 343 8.21 11.05 7.85
CA PHE A 343 9.45 10.30 7.97
C PHE A 343 10.01 9.91 6.60
N ASP A 344 11.33 9.74 6.53
CA ASP A 344 12.00 9.23 5.34
C ASP A 344 11.78 7.70 5.24
N PRO A 345 11.13 7.19 4.17
CA PRO A 345 10.88 5.76 4.01
C PRO A 345 12.16 4.93 3.99
N LYS A 346 13.32 5.50 3.61
CA LYS A 346 14.62 4.80 3.67
C LYS A 346 15.08 4.53 5.09
N LYS A 347 14.57 5.28 6.06
CA LYS A 347 14.89 5.16 7.48
C LYS A 347 13.77 4.47 8.28
N VAL A 348 12.76 3.90 7.63
CA VAL A 348 11.58 3.32 8.30
C VAL A 348 11.93 2.24 9.34
N TRP A 349 12.97 1.45 9.09
CA TRP A 349 13.47 0.43 10.01
C TRP A 349 14.09 0.99 11.31
N HIS A 350 14.52 2.25 11.29
CA HIS A 350 15.11 2.95 12.44
C HIS A 350 14.12 3.93 13.09
N PHE A 351 12.85 3.92 12.67
CA PHE A 351 11.84 4.80 13.21
C PHE A 351 11.55 4.46 14.67
N ASP A 352 11.64 5.45 15.56
CA ASP A 352 11.49 5.22 16.99
C ASP A 352 10.12 5.70 17.53
N LEU A 353 9.21 4.76 17.79
CA LEU A 353 7.87 5.03 18.33
C LEU A 353 7.92 5.72 19.70
N ALA A 354 8.99 5.50 20.47
CA ALA A 354 9.20 6.10 21.77
C ALA A 354 9.77 7.52 21.67
N LYS A 355 10.20 7.99 20.48
CA LYS A 355 10.65 9.36 20.22
C LYS A 355 9.63 10.21 19.48
N VAL A 356 8.45 9.66 19.19
CA VAL A 356 7.35 10.43 18.59
C VAL A 356 6.80 11.41 19.64
N PRO A 357 6.88 12.73 19.40
CA PRO A 357 6.49 13.75 20.36
C PRO A 357 4.98 13.74 20.60
N THR A 358 4.60 14.02 21.85
CA THR A 358 3.25 14.50 22.19
C THR A 358 3.17 16.01 22.01
N VAL A 359 1.96 16.55 21.86
CA VAL A 359 1.75 18.00 21.83
C VAL A 359 2.36 18.68 23.06
N HIS A 360 2.21 18.06 24.24
CA HIS A 360 2.77 18.55 25.49
C HIS A 360 4.31 18.63 25.48
N SER A 361 4.99 17.59 25.00
CA SER A 361 6.47 17.57 24.94
C SER A 361 7.05 18.69 24.07
N LEU A 362 6.26 19.23 23.12
CA LEU A 362 6.69 20.32 22.24
C LEU A 362 6.40 21.71 22.82
N THR A 363 5.49 21.82 23.78
CA THR A 363 4.95 23.08 24.32
C THR A 363 5.40 23.37 25.75
N VAL A 364 5.89 22.37 26.47
CA VAL A 364 6.50 22.55 27.78
C VAL A 364 7.70 23.51 27.69
N GLN A 365 7.82 24.39 28.71
CA GLN A 365 8.84 25.42 28.79
C GLN A 365 10.24 24.80 28.80
N LEU A 366 11.23 25.51 28.25
CA LEU A 366 12.59 25.00 28.15
C LEU A 366 13.21 24.65 29.52
N SER A 367 12.90 25.41 30.57
CA SER A 367 13.35 25.16 31.94
C SER A 367 12.81 23.85 32.52
N ASP A 368 11.65 23.41 32.04
CA ASP A 368 10.88 22.31 32.62
C ASP A 368 10.98 21.03 31.78
N ARG A 369 11.81 21.04 30.72
CA ARG A 369 11.99 19.91 29.81
C ARG A 369 12.84 18.82 30.43
N THR A 370 12.34 17.59 30.32
CA THR A 370 13.13 16.39 30.57
C THR A 370 14.12 16.13 29.42
N PRO A 371 15.17 15.31 29.63
CA PRO A 371 16.01 14.80 28.54
C PRO A 371 15.19 14.13 27.43
N GLU A 372 14.12 13.42 27.80
CA GLU A 372 13.17 12.79 26.88
C GLU A 372 12.46 13.84 26.01
N ASP A 373 11.95 14.92 26.60
CA ASP A 373 11.33 16.01 25.85
C ASP A 373 12.30 16.62 24.83
N ASN A 374 13.58 16.77 25.20
CA ASN A 374 14.59 17.28 24.27
C ASN A 374 14.81 16.33 23.08
N MET A 375 14.82 15.01 23.31
CA MET A 375 14.89 14.02 22.22
C MET A 375 13.65 14.08 21.32
N MET A 376 12.45 14.23 21.90
CA MET A 376 11.18 14.36 21.17
C MET A 376 11.16 15.62 20.29
N VAL A 377 11.68 16.74 20.80
CA VAL A 377 11.81 18.00 20.07
C VAL A 377 12.79 17.86 18.90
N LEU A 378 13.94 17.22 19.10
CA LEU A 378 14.89 16.95 18.02
C LEU A 378 14.29 16.02 16.95
N PHE A 379 13.56 14.99 17.38
CA PHE A 379 12.87 14.08 16.48
C PHE A 379 11.79 14.82 15.65
N TYR A 380 11.05 15.75 16.26
CA TYR A 380 10.12 16.64 15.57
C TYR A 380 10.82 17.53 14.53
N GLN A 381 11.95 18.14 14.88
CA GLN A 381 12.73 18.98 13.96
C GLN A 381 13.19 18.20 12.73
N ASN A 382 13.72 17.00 12.93
CA ASN A 382 14.09 16.11 11.82
C ASN A 382 12.88 15.75 10.93
N ALA A 383 11.70 15.53 11.52
CA ALA A 383 10.48 15.27 10.76
C ALA A 383 10.05 16.50 9.93
N ILE A 384 10.20 17.71 10.48
CA ILE A 384 9.95 18.97 9.77
C ILE A 384 10.90 19.09 8.57
N GLU A 385 12.20 18.83 8.75
CA GLU A 385 13.17 18.88 7.65
C GLU A 385 12.83 17.90 6.53
N VAL A 386 12.44 16.67 6.87
CA VAL A 386 11.97 15.68 5.87
C VAL A 386 10.76 16.23 5.10
N PHE A 387 9.80 16.83 5.79
CA PHE A 387 8.62 17.40 5.16
C PHE A 387 8.96 18.60 4.26
N GLU A 388 9.82 19.51 4.73
CA GLU A 388 10.26 20.67 3.96
C GLU A 388 11.02 20.28 2.70
N LEU A 389 11.93 19.30 2.80
CA LEU A 389 12.64 18.75 1.65
C LEU A 389 11.67 18.14 0.64
N PHE A 390 10.73 17.32 1.11
CA PHE A 390 9.69 16.73 0.25
C PHE A 390 8.88 17.81 -0.50
N VAL A 391 8.42 18.85 0.22
CA VAL A 391 7.63 19.94 -0.37
C VAL A 391 8.48 20.73 -1.37
N LYS A 392 9.73 21.02 -1.04
CA LYS A 392 10.66 21.73 -1.93
C LYS A 392 10.85 20.97 -3.24
N GLU A 393 11.15 19.67 -3.17
CA GLU A 393 11.33 18.82 -4.35
C GLU A 393 10.07 18.76 -5.22
N MET A 394 8.90 18.59 -4.60
CA MET A 394 7.62 18.57 -5.29
C MET A 394 7.32 19.90 -5.99
N VAL A 395 7.55 21.03 -5.32
CA VAL A 395 7.32 22.36 -5.90
C VAL A 395 8.27 22.63 -7.07
N VAL A 396 9.54 22.26 -6.95
CA VAL A 396 10.52 22.41 -8.04
C VAL A 396 10.12 21.55 -9.24
N ALA A 397 9.78 20.28 -9.03
CA ALA A 397 9.32 19.40 -10.10
C ALA A 397 8.07 19.94 -10.79
N ARG A 398 7.12 20.51 -10.01
CA ARG A 398 5.90 21.09 -10.57
C ARG A 398 6.18 22.33 -11.43
N LYS A 399 7.10 23.20 -11.00
CA LYS A 399 7.51 24.37 -11.78
C LYS A 399 8.15 23.96 -13.11
N ARG A 400 9.01 22.93 -13.10
CA ARG A 400 9.63 22.36 -14.32
C ARG A 400 8.58 21.82 -15.29
N GLN A 401 7.67 20.97 -14.82
CA GLN A 401 6.56 20.44 -15.64
C GLN A 401 5.69 21.52 -16.26
N LYS A 402 5.51 22.66 -15.56
CA LYS A 402 4.74 23.78 -16.10
C LYS A 402 5.52 24.52 -17.20
N ALA A 403 6.82 24.72 -17.01
CA ALA A 403 7.68 25.34 -18.02
C ALA A 403 7.74 24.48 -19.29
N GLU A 404 7.96 23.17 -19.15
CA GLU A 404 7.95 22.19 -20.25
C GLU A 404 6.63 22.24 -21.03
N LYS A 405 5.47 22.28 -20.34
CA LYS A 405 4.16 22.41 -21.00
C LYS A 405 3.97 23.72 -21.77
N ILE A 406 4.56 24.82 -21.31
CA ILE A 406 4.49 26.11 -22.00
C ILE A 406 5.36 26.06 -23.26
N GLU A 407 6.58 25.54 -23.15
CA GLU A 407 7.50 25.34 -24.27
C GLU A 407 6.91 24.41 -25.35
N ASP A 408 6.29 23.30 -24.94
CA ASP A 408 5.59 22.39 -25.86
C ASP A 408 4.42 23.08 -26.58
N GLN A 409 3.67 23.93 -25.87
CA GLN A 409 2.56 24.70 -26.45
C GLN A 409 3.09 25.71 -27.47
N GLU A 410 4.11 26.49 -27.12
CA GLU A 410 4.75 27.46 -28.02
C GLU A 410 5.31 26.77 -29.28
N ASN A 411 6.03 25.65 -29.11
CA ASN A 411 6.55 24.86 -30.23
C ASN A 411 5.43 24.29 -31.12
N SER A 412 4.31 23.86 -30.53
CA SER A 412 3.15 23.37 -31.28
C SER A 412 2.48 24.49 -32.10
N THR A 413 2.37 25.70 -31.54
CA THR A 413 1.81 26.87 -32.21
C THR A 413 2.71 27.28 -33.38
N VAL A 414 4.03 27.39 -33.16
CA VAL A 414 5.00 27.72 -34.22
C VAL A 414 4.98 26.69 -35.36
N ASN A 415 4.89 25.39 -35.04
CA ASN A 415 4.78 24.34 -36.05
C ASN A 415 3.45 24.42 -36.83
N SER A 416 2.35 24.79 -36.17
CA SER A 416 1.06 24.98 -36.83
C SER A 416 1.07 26.17 -37.79
N GLU A 417 1.67 27.29 -37.37
CA GLU A 417 1.82 28.50 -38.19
C GLU A 417 2.74 28.24 -39.39
N ARG A 418 3.84 27.51 -39.20
CA ARG A 418 4.75 27.11 -40.29
C ARG A 418 4.06 26.20 -41.31
N THR A 419 3.23 25.26 -40.84
CA THR A 419 2.45 24.38 -41.72
C THR A 419 1.41 25.17 -42.51
N GLN A 420 0.76 26.15 -41.87
CA GLN A 420 -0.20 27.04 -42.52
C GLN A 420 0.47 27.94 -43.56
N ALA A 421 1.65 28.52 -43.25
CA ALA A 421 2.43 29.32 -44.18
C ALA A 421 2.89 28.51 -45.41
N LEU A 422 3.36 27.27 -45.20
CA LEU A 422 3.73 26.35 -46.30
C LEU A 422 2.53 26.02 -47.21
N SER A 423 1.34 25.85 -46.64
CA SER A 423 0.11 25.63 -47.41
C SER A 423 -0.28 26.84 -48.27
N ILE A 424 -0.03 28.06 -47.78
CA ILE A 424 -0.29 29.31 -48.52
C ILE A 424 0.72 29.47 -49.66
N THR A 425 2.01 29.18 -49.43
CA THR A 425 3.04 29.21 -50.48
C THR A 425 2.81 28.18 -51.58
N ASN A 426 2.28 27.00 -51.26
CA ASN A 426 1.92 26.00 -52.27
C ASN A 426 0.68 26.40 -53.09
N LYS A 427 -0.28 27.12 -52.50
CA LYS A 427 -1.41 27.71 -53.23
C LYS A 427 -0.99 28.85 -54.17
N THR A 428 0.01 29.65 -53.81
CA THR A 428 0.56 30.70 -54.69
C THR A 428 1.41 30.12 -55.83
N ARG A 429 2.17 29.05 -55.58
CA ARG A 429 2.89 28.32 -56.65
C ARG A 429 1.96 27.60 -57.63
N GLY A 430 0.78 27.16 -57.20
CA GLY A 430 -0.24 26.57 -58.08
C GLY A 430 -0.91 27.55 -59.05
N SER A 431 -0.78 28.87 -58.84
CA SER A 431 -1.29 29.91 -59.77
C SER A 431 -0.24 30.42 -60.76
N LEU A 432 1.01 29.96 -60.70
CA LEU A 432 2.10 30.35 -61.60
C LEU A 432 2.62 29.14 -62.41
N CYS A 433 1.72 28.42 -63.07
CA CYS A 433 2.06 27.49 -64.14
C CYS A 433 0.86 27.31 -65.08
N LEU A 434 0.58 28.33 -65.88
CA LEU A 434 -0.25 28.23 -67.08
C LEU A 434 0.42 29.03 -68.20
N VAL A 435 1.38 28.40 -68.88
CA VAL A 435 1.65 28.70 -70.30
C VAL A 435 1.88 27.35 -70.98
N GLY A 436 1.01 27.07 -71.95
CA GLY A 436 0.70 25.73 -72.41
C GLY A 436 1.66 25.12 -73.43
N ARG A 437 1.35 23.86 -73.78
CA ARG A 437 1.37 23.31 -75.15
C ARG A 437 0.61 21.97 -75.18
N PRO A 438 0.13 21.53 -76.36
CA PRO A 438 -1.12 20.79 -76.47
C PRO A 438 -0.94 19.27 -76.59
N SER A 439 -2.06 18.62 -76.30
CA SER A 439 -2.42 17.21 -76.46
C SER A 439 -2.11 16.62 -77.84
N THR A 440 -1.54 15.41 -77.84
CA THR A 440 -1.74 14.41 -78.90
C THR A 440 -2.28 13.12 -78.30
N ARG A 441 -3.29 12.58 -78.97
CA ARG A 441 -4.16 11.46 -78.59
C ARG A 441 -3.61 10.13 -79.11
N THR A 442 -3.98 9.05 -78.40
CA THR A 442 -4.30 7.67 -78.87
C THR A 442 -3.17 6.71 -79.31
N PRO A 443 -3.36 5.36 -79.27
CA PRO A 443 -4.13 4.51 -78.34
C PRO A 443 -3.38 3.15 -78.05
N PRO A 444 -3.99 1.94 -77.86
CA PRO A 444 -3.51 0.94 -76.89
C PRO A 444 -2.81 -0.26 -77.56
N GLU A 445 -2.07 -1.08 -76.80
CA GLU A 445 -1.84 -2.48 -77.19
C GLU A 445 -1.30 -3.38 -76.06
N GLU A 446 -1.46 -4.67 -76.33
CA GLU A 446 -1.54 -5.86 -75.48
C GLU A 446 -0.19 -6.48 -75.06
N ASP A 447 -0.19 -7.03 -73.83
CA ASP A 447 0.11 -8.42 -73.47
C ASP A 447 1.56 -9.01 -73.50
N VAL A 448 1.73 -10.03 -72.64
CA VAL A 448 2.66 -11.19 -72.72
C VAL A 448 3.98 -11.22 -71.88
N ARG A 449 3.93 -12.10 -70.85
CA ARG A 449 4.92 -13.06 -70.26
C ARG A 449 6.17 -12.62 -69.45
N THR A 450 6.14 -13.04 -68.17
CA THR A 450 7.10 -13.81 -67.29
C THR A 450 8.58 -14.02 -67.71
N PRO A 451 9.57 -14.44 -66.84
CA PRO A 451 9.52 -14.94 -65.45
C PRO A 451 10.66 -14.45 -64.48
N GLY A 452 10.62 -14.81 -63.18
CA GLY A 452 11.81 -14.73 -62.29
C GLY A 452 11.53 -14.81 -60.77
N VAL A 453 11.98 -15.90 -60.14
CA VAL A 453 11.82 -16.38 -58.75
C VAL A 453 13.10 -16.06 -57.92
N PRO A 454 13.29 -16.27 -56.59
CA PRO A 454 12.48 -16.11 -55.34
C PRO A 454 13.18 -15.29 -54.21
N LYS A 455 12.49 -15.00 -53.09
CA LYS A 455 12.81 -15.49 -51.71
C LYS A 455 11.96 -14.85 -50.60
N ASN A 456 11.35 -15.73 -49.79
CA ASN A 456 11.27 -15.77 -48.31
C ASN A 456 10.65 -14.57 -47.56
N SER A 457 9.98 -14.68 -46.41
CA SER A 457 9.50 -15.78 -45.56
C SER A 457 8.74 -15.06 -44.43
N ALA A 458 7.44 -15.31 -44.24
CA ALA A 458 6.76 -14.87 -43.02
C ALA A 458 5.42 -15.59 -42.77
N GLU A 459 4.75 -16.09 -43.81
CA GLU A 459 3.36 -16.51 -43.67
C GLU A 459 3.16 -18.01 -43.42
N HIS A 460 4.21 -18.83 -43.51
CA HIS A 460 4.12 -20.26 -43.20
C HIS A 460 4.36 -20.62 -41.72
N ALA A 461 4.85 -19.68 -40.90
CA ALA A 461 5.13 -19.93 -39.47
C ALA A 461 3.91 -19.70 -38.55
N VAL A 462 2.85 -19.05 -39.03
CA VAL A 462 1.71 -18.64 -38.19
C VAL A 462 0.53 -19.64 -38.26
N LEU A 463 0.52 -20.53 -39.26
CA LEU A 463 -0.54 -21.53 -39.44
C LEU A 463 -0.21 -22.92 -38.85
N GLU A 464 1.07 -23.29 -38.71
CA GLU A 464 1.46 -24.55 -38.03
C GLU A 464 1.40 -24.47 -36.50
N LEU A 465 1.53 -23.30 -35.89
CA LEU A 465 1.44 -23.12 -34.43
C LEU A 465 0.02 -23.17 -33.86
N ARG A 466 -1.02 -23.18 -34.72
CA ARG A 466 -2.42 -23.36 -34.31
C ARG A 466 -2.92 -24.81 -34.48
N ALA A 467 -2.22 -25.65 -35.25
CA ALA A 467 -2.58 -27.06 -35.45
C ALA A 467 -2.00 -28.03 -34.39
N LEU A 468 -0.97 -27.62 -33.64
CA LEU A 468 -0.35 -28.44 -32.58
C LEU A 468 -1.01 -28.30 -31.20
N ARG A 469 -2.04 -27.45 -31.06
CA ARG A 469 -2.79 -27.22 -29.81
C ARG A 469 -3.92 -28.23 -29.53
N MET A 470 -4.17 -29.17 -30.44
CA MET A 470 -5.33 -30.09 -30.36
C MET A 470 -5.01 -31.59 -30.51
N LYS A 471 -3.78 -32.04 -30.21
CA LYS A 471 -3.43 -33.47 -30.32
C LYS A 471 -2.77 -34.15 -29.12
N PHE A 472 -2.69 -33.52 -27.94
CA PHE A 472 -2.16 -34.19 -26.73
C PHE A 472 -2.93 -33.81 -25.45
N ILE A 473 -4.21 -34.20 -25.38
CA ILE A 473 -4.92 -34.49 -24.12
C ILE A 473 -5.68 -35.79 -24.36
N PRO A 474 -5.19 -36.92 -23.83
CA PRO A 474 -6.03 -37.62 -22.84
C PRO A 474 -5.21 -38.37 -21.77
N LYS A 475 -5.43 -38.01 -20.50
CA LYS A 475 -5.41 -38.89 -19.29
C LYS A 475 -5.23 -38.00 -18.04
N LEU A 476 -6.34 -37.51 -17.48
CA LEU A 476 -6.47 -37.14 -16.06
C LEU A 476 -7.92 -36.74 -15.74
N THR A 477 -8.88 -37.61 -16.09
CA THR A 477 -10.29 -37.46 -15.71
C THR A 477 -10.89 -38.83 -15.41
N THR A 478 -10.43 -39.44 -14.33
CA THR A 478 -11.19 -40.46 -13.60
C THR A 478 -10.88 -40.28 -12.12
N MET A 479 -11.60 -39.37 -11.48
CA MET A 479 -12.01 -39.34 -10.08
C MET A 479 -12.68 -37.97 -9.88
N PHE A 480 -13.86 -37.97 -9.24
CA PHE A 480 -14.80 -36.84 -9.04
C PHE A 480 -15.88 -36.67 -10.13
N PRO A 481 -17.12 -37.16 -9.90
CA PRO A 481 -18.27 -36.82 -10.73
C PRO A 481 -18.73 -35.37 -10.45
N PRO A 482 -19.07 -34.57 -11.46
CA PRO A 482 -19.58 -33.22 -11.26
C PRO A 482 -21.04 -33.24 -10.79
N SER A 483 -21.32 -32.46 -9.74
CA SER A 483 -22.66 -32.18 -9.25
C SER A 483 -23.47 -31.41 -10.31
N LYS A 484 -24.67 -31.91 -10.59
CA LYS A 484 -25.65 -31.30 -11.50
C LYS A 484 -26.09 -29.94 -10.95
N ILE A 485 -25.94 -28.88 -11.75
CA ILE A 485 -26.65 -27.61 -11.55
C ILE A 485 -27.58 -27.43 -12.75
N HIS A 486 -28.89 -27.44 -12.47
CA HIS A 486 -29.95 -27.14 -13.44
C HIS A 486 -30.04 -25.61 -13.68
N PRO A 487 -30.29 -25.15 -14.92
CA PRO A 487 -30.44 -23.73 -15.23
C PRO A 487 -31.92 -23.34 -15.33
N LYS A 488 -32.43 -22.52 -14.41
CA LYS A 488 -33.55 -21.59 -14.66
C LYS A 488 -33.43 -20.40 -13.71
N TYR A 489 -33.20 -19.20 -14.24
CA TYR A 489 -34.20 -18.12 -14.29
C TYR A 489 -33.57 -16.79 -14.75
N ARG A 490 -34.26 -16.17 -15.71
CA ARG A 490 -34.07 -14.81 -16.23
C ARG A 490 -34.57 -13.77 -15.20
N SER A 491 -33.96 -12.58 -15.29
CA SER A 491 -34.40 -11.23 -14.90
C SER A 491 -35.83 -11.06 -14.38
N VAL A 492 -36.05 -10.25 -13.33
CA VAL A 492 -36.91 -9.04 -13.30
C VAL A 492 -36.56 -8.17 -12.06
N ASN A 493 -36.51 -6.84 -12.25
CA ASN A 493 -36.46 -5.78 -11.23
C ASN A 493 -37.73 -5.76 -10.35
N CYS A 494 -37.63 -5.44 -9.06
CA CYS A 494 -38.32 -4.29 -8.44
C CYS A 494 -38.31 -4.36 -6.91
N ILE A 495 -38.18 -3.15 -6.37
CA ILE A 495 -38.24 -2.73 -4.97
C ILE A 495 -39.63 -3.00 -4.38
N LYS A 496 -39.69 -3.44 -3.12
CA LYS A 496 -40.64 -3.00 -2.07
C LYS A 496 -40.24 -3.58 -0.70
N THR A 497 -39.97 -2.69 0.25
CA THR A 497 -40.11 -2.92 1.71
C THR A 497 -41.61 -2.97 2.09
N PRO A 498 -42.09 -3.33 3.32
CA PRO A 498 -41.42 -3.32 4.64
C PRO A 498 -41.86 -4.42 5.68
N THR A 499 -41.40 -4.24 6.94
CA THR A 499 -42.07 -4.49 8.25
C THR A 499 -42.00 -5.85 8.99
N THR A 500 -41.25 -5.81 10.12
CA THR A 500 -41.56 -6.20 11.54
C THR A 500 -42.03 -7.60 11.99
N THR A 501 -41.28 -8.08 13.00
CA THR A 501 -41.61 -8.85 14.24
C THR A 501 -41.68 -10.40 14.26
N PRO A 502 -41.37 -11.03 15.42
CA PRO A 502 -40.83 -12.39 15.53
C PRO A 502 -41.80 -13.39 16.19
N SER A 503 -41.63 -14.70 15.93
CA SER A 503 -42.08 -15.74 16.89
C SER A 503 -41.40 -17.10 16.69
N MET A 504 -40.93 -17.61 17.83
CA MET A 504 -41.08 -18.95 18.40
C MET A 504 -40.71 -20.25 17.65
N ILE A 505 -39.95 -21.04 18.42
CA ILE A 505 -39.44 -22.41 18.26
C ILE A 505 -40.61 -23.43 18.22
N PRO A 506 -40.47 -24.61 17.58
CA PRO A 506 -40.21 -25.81 18.37
C PRO A 506 -39.23 -26.83 17.75
N SER A 507 -38.31 -27.25 18.62
CA SER A 507 -37.63 -28.54 18.80
C SER A 507 -38.05 -29.72 17.90
N ILE A 508 -37.08 -30.31 17.18
CA ILE A 508 -37.18 -31.66 16.61
C ILE A 508 -36.00 -32.51 17.09
N LYS A 509 -36.35 -33.65 17.70
CA LYS A 509 -35.49 -34.72 18.21
C LYS A 509 -34.72 -35.39 17.06
N TYR A 510 -33.41 -35.62 17.24
CA TYR A 510 -32.66 -36.56 16.40
C TYR A 510 -32.42 -37.86 17.18
N SER A 511 -32.93 -38.96 16.62
CA SER A 511 -32.65 -40.33 17.00
C SER A 511 -31.28 -40.77 16.52
N VAL A 512 -30.55 -41.43 17.40
CA VAL A 512 -29.25 -42.07 17.20
C VAL A 512 -29.39 -43.27 16.26
N ILE A 513 -28.58 -43.33 15.20
CA ILE A 513 -28.27 -44.57 14.48
C ILE A 513 -26.75 -44.68 14.45
N SER A 514 -26.25 -45.74 15.09
CA SER A 514 -24.85 -46.13 15.09
C SER A 514 -24.54 -46.97 13.85
N GLU A 515 -23.59 -46.56 13.03
CA GLU A 515 -22.90 -47.47 12.10
C GLU A 515 -21.39 -47.26 12.24
N ALA A 516 -20.69 -48.37 12.49
CA ALA A 516 -19.23 -48.43 12.61
C ALA A 516 -18.56 -48.36 11.22
N PRO A 517 -17.37 -47.74 11.09
CA PRO A 517 -16.69 -47.64 9.80
C PRO A 517 -15.93 -48.95 9.44
N PRO A 518 -15.72 -49.22 8.14
CA PRO A 518 -15.05 -50.44 7.70
C PRO A 518 -13.54 -50.40 7.96
N VAL A 519 -13.00 -51.56 8.35
CA VAL A 519 -11.59 -51.82 8.64
C VAL A 519 -10.75 -51.70 7.36
N ALA A 520 -9.72 -50.85 7.39
CA ALA A 520 -8.75 -50.70 6.29
C ALA A 520 -7.80 -51.90 6.19
N SER A 521 -7.43 -52.28 4.95
CA SER A 521 -6.57 -53.41 4.65
C SER A 521 -5.09 -53.21 5.07
N PRO A 522 -4.34 -54.28 5.44
CA PRO A 522 -3.02 -54.18 6.09
C PRO A 522 -1.87 -53.66 5.20
N SER A 523 -2.05 -53.55 3.89
CA SER A 523 -0.99 -53.11 2.96
C SER A 523 -0.87 -51.58 2.89
N SER A 524 -1.95 -50.85 3.16
CA SER A 524 -1.98 -49.39 3.20
C SER A 524 -1.28 -48.81 4.45
N SER A 525 -1.30 -49.55 5.56
CA SER A 525 -0.70 -49.13 6.83
C SER A 525 0.83 -49.24 6.82
N LYS A 526 1.40 -50.25 6.16
CA LYS A 526 2.87 -50.41 6.05
C LYS A 526 3.52 -49.28 5.24
N LEU A 527 2.94 -48.91 4.09
CA LEU A 527 3.46 -47.81 3.25
C LEU A 527 3.32 -46.43 3.93
N ALA A 528 2.25 -46.23 4.71
CA ALA A 528 2.09 -45.03 5.54
C ALA A 528 3.12 -44.98 6.67
N THR A 529 3.39 -46.12 7.32
CA THR A 529 4.38 -46.24 8.41
C THR A 529 5.80 -45.97 7.91
N GLU A 530 6.16 -46.48 6.74
CA GLU A 530 7.49 -46.31 6.14
C GLU A 530 7.74 -44.85 5.68
N LYS A 531 6.70 -44.18 5.15
CA LYS A 531 6.74 -42.74 4.86
C LYS A 531 6.88 -41.90 6.12
N ILE A 532 6.21 -42.27 7.21
CA ILE A 532 6.31 -41.59 8.51
C ILE A 532 7.71 -41.78 9.12
N ILE A 533 8.30 -42.97 9.00
CA ILE A 533 9.67 -43.24 9.45
C ILE A 533 10.67 -42.38 8.67
N ARG A 534 10.56 -42.29 7.33
CA ARG A 534 11.39 -41.39 6.53
C ARG A 534 11.21 -39.91 6.88
N LEU A 535 9.99 -39.46 7.17
CA LEU A 535 9.74 -38.07 7.60
C LEU A 535 10.35 -37.77 8.98
N ARG A 536 10.31 -38.73 9.91
CA ARG A 536 10.99 -38.62 11.21
C ARG A 536 12.51 -38.60 11.05
N GLU A 537 13.05 -39.38 10.13
CA GLU A 537 14.49 -39.40 9.82
C GLU A 537 14.96 -38.10 9.16
N ILE A 538 14.15 -37.51 8.28
CA ILE A 538 14.39 -36.19 7.68
C ILE A 538 14.35 -35.10 8.76
N SER A 539 13.38 -35.14 9.67
CA SER A 539 13.29 -34.21 10.81
C SER A 539 14.52 -34.30 11.72
N ARG A 540 14.98 -35.53 12.01
CA ARG A 540 16.21 -35.78 12.79
C ARG A 540 17.47 -35.26 12.06
N LYS A 541 17.58 -35.47 10.75
CA LYS A 541 18.70 -34.94 9.92
C LYS A 541 18.68 -33.42 9.80
N ALA A 542 17.51 -32.80 9.64
CA ALA A 542 17.37 -31.34 9.60
C ALA A 542 17.71 -30.67 10.94
N SER A 543 17.38 -31.33 12.06
CA SER A 543 17.71 -30.85 13.41
C SER A 543 19.23 -30.86 13.67
N LEU A 544 19.95 -31.86 13.14
CA LEU A 544 21.41 -31.98 13.22
C LEU A 544 22.15 -30.92 12.39
N ILE A 545 21.58 -30.46 11.27
CA ILE A 545 22.16 -29.37 10.45
C ILE A 545 22.10 -28.02 11.20
N SER A 546 21.20 -27.87 12.17
CA SER A 546 21.08 -26.63 12.96
C SER A 546 22.10 -26.48 14.10
N GLN A 547 22.96 -27.48 14.30
CA GLN A 547 24.02 -27.48 15.34
C GLN A 547 25.41 -27.15 14.79
N VAL A 548 25.53 -26.76 13.52
CA VAL A 548 26.80 -26.24 13.00
C VAL A 548 26.99 -24.80 13.50
N PRO A 549 28.04 -24.51 14.30
CA PRO A 549 28.31 -23.14 14.73
C PRO A 549 28.60 -22.26 13.51
N PRO A 550 28.30 -20.95 13.57
CA PRO A 550 28.59 -20.06 12.47
C PRO A 550 30.10 -20.09 12.18
N VAL A 551 30.44 -20.33 10.91
CA VAL A 551 31.78 -20.07 10.40
C VAL A 551 32.13 -18.63 10.74
N ALA A 552 33.24 -18.43 11.44
CA ALA A 552 33.74 -17.12 11.84
C ALA A 552 33.80 -16.18 10.63
N THR A 553 33.08 -15.06 10.72
CA THR A 553 33.27 -13.92 9.83
C THR A 553 34.63 -13.29 10.11
N PRO A 554 35.41 -12.90 9.09
CA PRO A 554 36.66 -12.20 9.31
C PRO A 554 36.35 -10.82 9.89
N SER A 555 36.97 -10.54 11.04
CA SER A 555 36.87 -9.28 11.75
C SER A 555 37.47 -8.12 10.95
N ALA A 556 36.73 -7.02 10.97
CA ALA A 556 37.10 -5.62 10.73
C ALA A 556 38.50 -5.32 10.18
N THR A 557 38.52 -4.77 8.96
CA THR A 557 39.62 -3.98 8.43
C THR A 557 39.96 -2.84 9.38
N LYS A 558 41.23 -2.83 9.84
CA LYS A 558 41.88 -1.79 10.63
C LYS A 558 41.63 -0.38 10.03
N LEU A 559 40.86 0.44 10.74
CA LEU A 559 40.90 1.89 10.61
C LEU A 559 42.19 2.39 11.26
N ILE A 560 43.09 2.89 10.41
CA ILE A 560 44.31 3.59 10.80
C ILE A 560 43.91 4.92 11.45
N THR A 561 43.97 5.00 12.78
CA THR A 561 43.98 6.26 13.50
C THR A 561 45.36 6.89 13.38
N LYS A 562 45.49 7.93 12.54
CA LYS A 562 46.64 8.84 12.57
C LYS A 562 46.61 9.58 13.91
N LYS A 563 47.61 9.31 14.76
CA LYS A 563 47.96 10.15 15.91
C LYS A 563 48.33 11.54 15.38
N ILE A 564 47.58 12.55 15.81
CA ILE A 564 47.97 13.96 15.73
C ILE A 564 48.76 14.26 17.00
N THR A 565 50.05 14.53 16.83
CA THR A 565 50.97 15.01 17.87
C THR A 565 50.72 16.51 18.11
N PRO A 566 50.71 17.02 19.36
CA PRO A 566 50.64 18.46 19.61
C PRO A 566 52.01 19.12 19.35
N PRO A 567 52.06 20.40 18.92
CA PRO A 567 53.33 21.08 18.68
C PRO A 567 53.99 21.52 19.99
N GLU A 568 55.28 21.23 20.09
CA GLU A 568 56.18 21.71 21.14
C GLU A 568 56.33 23.24 21.10
N LYS A 569 56.34 23.83 22.30
CA LYS A 569 56.72 25.22 22.55
C LYS A 569 58.22 25.38 22.30
N ILE A 570 58.59 26.19 21.31
CA ILE A 570 59.94 26.74 21.19
C ILE A 570 59.95 28.11 21.86
N SER A 571 60.70 28.21 22.95
CA SER A 571 61.11 29.47 23.54
C SER A 571 62.24 30.09 22.72
N HIS A 572 62.09 31.32 22.26
CA HIS A 572 63.24 32.19 22.01
C HIS A 572 63.08 33.49 22.80
N LYS A 573 64.01 33.67 23.73
CA LYS A 573 64.47 34.96 24.23
C LYS A 573 64.94 35.79 23.03
N THR A 574 64.32 36.94 22.80
CA THR A 574 64.87 38.31 22.87
C THR A 574 63.80 39.27 22.37
#